data_AF-A0A833EKZ7-F1
#
_entry.id   AF-A0A833EKZ7-F1
#
_cell.length_a   1.000
_cell.length_b   1.000
_cell.length_c   1.000
_cell.angle_alpha   90.00
_cell.angle_beta   90.00
_cell.angle_gamma   90.00
#
_symmetry.space_group_name_H-M   'P 1'
#
loop_
_entity.id
_entity.type
_entity.pdbx_description
1 polymer ?
#
loop_
_entity_poly.entity_id
_entity_poly.type
_entity_poly.pdbx_seq_one_letter_code
_entity_poly.pdbx_strand_id
1 'polypeptide(L)'
;MLNSYPQLLVIYNELEIAHTPQDREEYLHSVATSDLTDVVILNKRGEYCTLKNTPCEPLSAEQLAVLVTSYLLNEGHCCLSKITTLTVEQAFNLLEL
;
A
#
# COMPACT_ATOMS: atom_id res chain seq x y z
N MET A 1 6.97 -0.19 -13.62
CA MET A 1 6.68 0.37 -12.28
C MET A 1 5.19 0.32 -11.98
N LEU A 2 4.31 1.04 -12.68
CA LEU A 2 2.83 0.96 -12.48
C LEU A 2 2.10 -0.32 -12.97
N ASN A 3 2.74 -1.17 -13.77
CA ASN A 3 2.12 -2.41 -14.30
C ASN A 3 2.61 -3.68 -13.58
N SER A 4 3.32 -3.53 -12.46
CA SER A 4 3.78 -4.66 -11.64
C SER A 4 2.81 -4.86 -10.50
N TYR A 5 2.06 -5.95 -10.53
CA TYR A 5 1.09 -6.35 -9.51
C TYR A 5 1.59 -7.56 -8.73
N PRO A 6 1.13 -7.78 -7.48
CA PRO A 6 0.23 -6.92 -6.70
C PRO A 6 0.85 -5.58 -6.30
N GLN A 7 0.01 -4.59 -6.02
CA GLN A 7 0.38 -3.25 -5.58
C GLN A 7 -0.28 -2.91 -4.25
N LEU A 8 0.49 -2.25 -3.40
CA LEU A 8 0.00 -1.62 -2.19
C LEU A 8 -0.28 -0.15 -2.51
N LEU A 9 -1.55 0.24 -2.43
CA LEU A 9 -2.01 1.61 -2.60
C LEU A 9 -2.21 2.23 -1.23
N VAL A 10 -1.59 3.39 -1.01
CA VAL A 10 -1.80 4.19 0.19
C VAL A 10 -2.69 5.36 -0.18
N ILE A 11 -3.92 5.33 0.31
CA ILE A 11 -4.98 6.28 -0.01
C ILE A 11 -5.53 6.79 1.33
N TYR A 12 -5.55 8.09 1.56
CA TYR A 12 -6.01 8.67 2.85
C TYR A 12 -5.35 8.07 4.10
N ASN A 13 -4.08 7.65 3.99
CA ASN A 13 -3.35 6.94 5.05
C ASN A 13 -3.97 5.59 5.46
N GLU A 14 -4.74 4.99 4.55
CA GLU A 14 -5.21 3.61 4.58
C GLU A 14 -4.53 2.82 3.46
N LEU A 15 -4.48 1.50 3.63
CA LEU A 15 -3.84 0.60 2.68
C LEU A 15 -4.89 -0.19 1.91
N GLU A 16 -4.80 -0.18 0.59
CA GLU A 16 -5.59 -1.01 -0.33
C GLU A 16 -4.66 -1.90 -1.15
N ILE A 17 -5.12 -3.11 -1.51
CA ILE A 17 -4.32 -4.08 -2.27
C ILE A 17 -4.93 -4.29 -3.65
N ALA A 18 -4.27 -3.80 -4.69
CA ALA A 18 -4.66 -4.12 -6.05
C ALA A 18 -3.89 -5.34 -6.56
N HIS A 19 -4.61 -6.40 -6.92
CA HIS A 19 -4.04 -7.57 -7.59
C HIS A 19 -4.06 -7.40 -9.12
N THR A 20 -4.97 -6.57 -9.62
CA THR A 20 -5.14 -6.28 -11.04
C THR A 20 -5.24 -4.76 -11.30
N PRO A 21 -5.03 -4.32 -12.55
CA PRO A 21 -5.34 -2.94 -12.94
C PRO A 21 -6.79 -2.54 -12.67
N GLN A 22 -7.73 -3.47 -12.79
CA GLN A 22 -9.14 -3.21 -12.56
C GLN A 22 -9.41 -2.90 -11.08
N ASP A 23 -8.86 -3.69 -10.16
CA ASP A 23 -8.97 -3.46 -8.71
C ASP A 23 -8.43 -2.06 -8.37
N ARG A 24 -7.28 -1.71 -8.96
CA ARG A 24 -6.67 -0.39 -8.77
C ARG A 24 -7.60 0.73 -9.18
N GLU A 25 -8.19 0.66 -10.37
CA GLU A 25 -9.11 1.72 -10.83
C GLU A 25 -10.36 1.76 -9.93
N GLU A 26 -10.86 0.62 -9.45
CA GLU A 26 -11.99 0.57 -8.51
C GLU A 26 -11.69 1.31 -7.21
N TYR A 27 -10.52 1.10 -6.60
CA TYR A 27 -10.09 1.85 -5.43
C TYR A 27 -9.93 3.34 -5.72
N LEU A 28 -9.42 3.71 -6.90
CA LEU A 28 -9.24 5.11 -7.27
C LEU A 28 -10.54 5.83 -7.60
N HIS A 29 -11.58 5.10 -8.03
CA HIS A 29 -12.89 5.66 -8.32
C HIS A 29 -13.58 6.25 -7.07
N SER A 30 -13.24 5.76 -5.87
CA SER A 30 -13.76 6.28 -4.61
C SER A 30 -12.95 7.47 -4.05
N VAL A 31 -11.80 7.80 -4.65
CA VAL A 31 -10.91 8.89 -4.21
C VAL A 31 -11.34 10.20 -4.86
N ALA A 32 -11.44 11.26 -4.06
CA ALA A 32 -11.70 12.58 -4.61
C ALA A 32 -10.53 13.02 -5.51
N THR A 33 -10.84 13.67 -6.63
CA THR A 33 -9.84 14.05 -7.63
C THR A 33 -8.75 14.98 -7.10
N SER A 34 -9.03 15.74 -6.03
CA SER A 34 -8.05 16.58 -5.32
C SER A 34 -6.98 15.77 -4.60
N ASP A 35 -7.29 14.53 -4.21
CA ASP A 35 -6.48 13.75 -3.27
C ASP A 35 -5.71 12.63 -4.01
N LEU A 36 -5.98 12.45 -5.30
CA LEU A 36 -5.21 11.57 -6.19
C LEU A 36 -3.72 11.93 -6.24
N THR A 37 -3.35 13.17 -5.90
CA THR A 37 -1.94 13.58 -5.83
C THR A 37 -1.19 12.96 -4.65
N ASP A 38 -1.91 12.56 -3.60
CA ASP A 38 -1.34 12.01 -2.37
C ASP A 38 -1.32 10.48 -2.36
N VAL A 39 -1.85 9.84 -3.41
CA VAL A 39 -1.82 8.38 -3.55
C VAL A 39 -0.40 7.91 -3.84
N VAL A 40 0.11 7.06 -2.94
CA VAL A 40 1.41 6.41 -3.07
C VAL A 40 1.20 4.94 -3.44
N ILE A 41 1.93 4.49 -4.44
CA ILE A 41 1.95 3.10 -4.90
C ILE A 41 3.29 2.49 -4.53
N LEU A 42 3.24 1.39 -3.79
CA LEU A 42 4.37 0.53 -3.48
C LEU A 42 4.21 -0.80 -4.22
N ASN A 43 5.21 -1.18 -5.01
CA ASN A 43 5.22 -2.49 -5.68
C ASN A 43 6.15 -3.50 -4.99
N LYS A 44 6.03 -4.77 -5.38
CA LYS A 44 6.82 -5.88 -4.81
C LYS A 44 8.34 -5.74 -4.99
N ARG A 45 8.80 -4.86 -5.88
CA ARG A 45 10.23 -4.56 -6.08
C ARG A 45 10.75 -3.50 -5.10
N GLY A 46 9.91 -2.97 -4.22
CA GLY A 46 10.26 -1.90 -3.27
C GLY A 46 10.31 -0.52 -3.89
N GLU A 47 9.68 -0.34 -5.04
CA GLU A 47 9.62 0.96 -5.71
C GLU A 47 8.38 1.72 -5.25
N TYR A 48 8.59 2.94 -4.73
CA TYR A 48 7.53 3.88 -4.35
C TYR A 48 7.33 4.90 -5.47
N CYS A 49 6.09 5.07 -5.91
CA CYS A 49 5.74 6.03 -6.95
C CYS A 49 4.34 6.61 -6.79
N THR A 50 4.10 7.79 -7.36
CA THR A 50 2.76 8.39 -7.46
C THR A 50 1.96 7.75 -8.60
N LEU A 51 0.67 8.06 -8.68
CA LEU A 51 -0.19 7.67 -9.81
C LEU A 51 0.33 8.11 -11.19
N LYS A 52 1.19 9.13 -11.25
CA LYS A 52 1.85 9.59 -12.48
C LYS A 52 3.14 8.83 -12.80
N ASN A 53 3.39 7.70 -12.13
CA ASN A 53 4.62 6.90 -12.25
C ASN A 53 5.89 7.72 -11.92
N THR A 54 5.76 8.72 -11.06
CA THR A 54 6.90 9.54 -10.61
C THR A 54 7.43 8.96 -9.30
N PRO A 55 8.73 8.66 -9.17
CA PRO A 55 9.30 8.22 -7.90
C PRO A 55 8.99 9.22 -6.78
N CYS A 56 8.59 8.72 -5.61
CA CYS A 56 8.33 9.55 -4.45
C CYS A 56 9.17 9.08 -3.25
N GLU A 57 9.11 9.86 -2.19
CA GLU A 57 9.78 9.53 -0.93
C GLU A 57 9.20 8.22 -0.37
N PRO A 58 10.04 7.24 0.00
CA PRO A 58 9.56 5.99 0.55
C PRO A 58 8.97 6.22 1.95
N LEU A 59 7.99 5.39 2.30
CA LEU A 59 7.48 5.35 3.67
C LEU A 59 8.58 4.87 4.62
N SER A 60 8.58 5.41 5.84
CA SER A 60 9.38 4.84 6.93
C SER A 60 8.91 3.42 7.26
N ALA A 61 9.79 2.63 7.87
CA ALA A 61 9.48 1.26 8.28
C ALA A 61 8.34 1.22 9.32
N GLU A 62 8.25 2.23 10.19
CA GLU A 62 7.14 2.39 11.14
C GLU A 62 5.82 2.70 10.43
N GLN A 63 5.81 3.63 9.47
CA GLN A 63 4.60 3.96 8.72
C GLN A 63 4.08 2.75 7.95
N LEU A 64 4.97 1.99 7.30
CA LEU A 64 4.60 0.78 6.60
C LEU A 64 4.01 -0.27 7.56
N ALA A 65 4.60 -0.44 8.74
CA ALA A 65 4.07 -1.34 9.76
C ALA A 65 2.66 -0.95 10.21
N VAL A 66 2.42 0.34 10.47
CA VAL A 66 1.09 0.84 10.86
C VAL A 66 0.05 0.57 9.78
N LEU A 67 0.36 0.87 8.52
CA LEU A 67 -0.56 0.65 7.40
C LEU A 67 -0.91 -0.83 7.21
N VAL A 68 0.10 -1.70 7.14
CA VAL A 68 -0.08 -3.14 6.92
C VAL A 68 -0.83 -3.79 8.08
N THR A 69 -0.47 -3.45 9.32
CA THR A 69 -1.15 -4.02 10.49
C THR A 69 -2.58 -3.51 10.62
N SER A 70 -2.85 -2.26 10.26
CA SER A 70 -4.23 -1.71 10.27
C SER A 70 -5.10 -2.41 9.23
N TYR A 71 -4.58 -2.64 8.02
CA TYR A 71 -5.26 -3.42 6.99
C TYR A 71 -5.59 -4.84 7.49
N LEU A 72 -4.60 -5.56 8.00
CA LEU A 72 -4.80 -6.93 8.51
C LEU A 72 -5.77 -6.99 9.69
N LEU A 73 -5.79 -5.98 10.57
CA LEU A 73 -6.80 -5.86 11.63
C LEU A 73 -8.21 -5.74 11.04
N ASN A 74 -8.39 -4.95 9.98
CA ASN A 74 -9.68 -4.78 9.30
C ASN A 74 -10.14 -6.08 8.62
N GLU A 75 -9.21 -6.86 8.07
CA GLU A 75 -9.45 -8.21 7.53
C GLU A 75 -9.68 -9.29 8.62
N GLY A 76 -9.63 -8.92 9.89
CA GLY A 76 -9.94 -9.80 11.03
C GLY A 76 -8.74 -10.57 11.60
N HIS A 77 -7.51 -10.29 11.15
CA HIS A 77 -6.32 -10.84 11.78
C HIS A 77 -6.10 -10.20 13.16
N CYS A 78 -5.62 -10.99 14.12
CA CYS A 78 -5.34 -10.53 15.49
C CYS A 78 -3.87 -10.74 15.86
N CYS A 79 -3.44 -10.18 17.00
CA CYS A 79 -2.09 -10.31 17.56
C CYS A 79 -0.95 -9.59 16.81
N LEU A 80 -1.25 -8.50 16.10
CA LEU A 80 -0.26 -7.73 15.32
C LEU A 80 0.50 -6.67 16.14
N SER A 81 0.16 -6.50 17.43
CA SER A 81 0.68 -5.43 18.30
C SER A 81 2.21 -5.44 18.54
N LYS A 82 2.89 -6.53 18.19
CA LYS A 82 4.36 -6.64 18.28
C LYS A 82 5.07 -6.16 17.01
N ILE A 83 4.35 -5.98 15.91
CA ILE A 83 4.91 -5.53 14.64
C ILE A 83 4.96 -3.99 14.68
N THR A 84 6.15 -3.45 14.91
CA THR A 84 6.39 -2.00 15.05
C THR A 84 7.12 -1.42 13.85
N THR A 85 7.82 -2.26 13.08
CA THR A 85 8.55 -1.89 11.86
C THR A 85 8.43 -3.01 10.84
N LEU A 86 8.31 -2.66 9.56
CA LEU A 86 8.36 -3.62 8.44
C LEU A 86 9.31 -3.12 7.36
N THR A 87 10.06 -4.04 6.76
CA THR A 87 10.63 -3.84 5.42
C THR A 87 9.55 -4.07 4.37
N VAL A 88 9.78 -3.62 3.13
CA VAL A 88 8.87 -3.93 2.01
C VAL A 88 8.67 -5.43 1.86
N GLU A 89 9.76 -6.22 1.87
CA GLU A 89 9.67 -7.66 1.70
C GLU A 89 8.82 -8.31 2.81
N GLN A 90 8.99 -7.87 4.06
CA GLN A 90 8.18 -8.36 5.18
C GLN A 90 6.71 -7.97 5.04
N ALA A 91 6.41 -6.76 4.56
CA ALA A 91 5.04 -6.32 4.31
C ALA A 91 4.34 -7.20 3.26
N PHE A 92 4.98 -7.45 2.10
CA PHE A 92 4.40 -8.32 1.08
C PHE A 92 4.25 -9.76 1.57
N ASN A 93 5.25 -10.31 2.27
CA ASN A 93 5.16 -11.66 2.83
C ASN A 93 4.03 -11.79 3.86
N LEU A 94 3.82 -10.77 4.70
CA LEU A 94 2.78 -10.79 5.73
C LEU A 94 1.36 -10.69 5.13
N LEU A 95 1.23 -10.00 4.01
CA LEU A 95 0.01 -9.91 3.22
C LEU A 95 -0.18 -11.11 2.26
N GLU A 96 0.74 -12.08 2.28
CA GLU A 96 0.74 -13.26 1.41
C GLU A 96 0.78 -12.93 -0.11
N LEU A 97 1.53 -11.87 -0.47
CA LEU A 97 1.63 -11.28 -1.82
C LEU A 97 2.91 -11.60 -2.59
#